data_AF-A0A9D8RH11-F1
#
_entry.id   AF-A0A9D8RH11-F1
#
_cell.length_a   1.000
_cell.length_b   1.000
_cell.length_c   1.000
_cell.angle_alpha   90.00
_cell.angle_beta   90.00
_cell.angle_gamma   90.00
#
_symmetry.space_group_name_H-M   'P 1'
#
loop_
_entity.id
_entity.type
_entity.pdbx_description
1 polymer ?
#
loop_
_entity_poly.entity_id
_entity_poly.type
_entity_poly.pdbx_seq_one_letter_code
_entity_poly.pdbx_strand_id
1 'polypeptide(L)'
;MMYNNIAVCKGCGRTIEGKFLYCPWCGYSRVSVDDEETLNSMFDRFEENQKNTRMKHIYEMEHELDELEKELSVLVLSAEMHK
;
A
#
# COMPACT_ATOMS: atom_id res chain seq x y z
N MET A 1 -14.39 -15.55 31.31
CA MET A 1 -14.27 -14.15 30.82
C MET A 1 -12.95 -14.04 30.08
N MET A 2 -12.95 -13.84 28.75
CA MET A 2 -11.72 -13.69 27.98
C MET A 2 -11.20 -12.26 28.20
N TYR A 3 -10.10 -12.11 28.94
CA TYR A 3 -9.42 -10.82 29.02
C TYR A 3 -8.78 -10.54 27.66
N ASN A 4 -9.27 -9.51 26.96
CA ASN A 4 -8.54 -8.93 25.84
C ASN A 4 -7.25 -8.35 26.41
N ASN A 5 -6.14 -9.05 26.21
CA ASN A 5 -4.82 -8.55 26.56
C ASN A 5 -4.56 -7.36 25.64
N ILE A 6 -4.50 -6.15 26.19
CA ILE A 6 -4.34 -4.89 25.45
C ILE A 6 -2.94 -4.37 25.76
N ALA A 7 -2.23 -3.91 24.73
CA ALA A 7 -0.87 -3.37 24.86
C ALA A 7 -0.74 -2.03 24.15
N VAL A 8 0.14 -1.16 24.67
CA VAL A 8 0.49 0.10 24.02
C VAL A 8 1.67 -0.13 23.09
N CYS A 9 1.54 0.30 21.83
CA CYS A 9 2.61 0.27 20.86
C CYS A 9 3.75 1.22 21.27
N LYS A 10 4.99 0.71 21.34
CA LYS A 10 6.18 1.52 21.65
C LYS A 10 6.62 2.44 20.49
N GLY A 11 6.18 2.16 19.25
CA GLY A 11 6.53 2.96 18.07
C GLY A 11 5.64 4.19 17.86
N CYS A 12 4.33 4.09 18.10
CA CYS A 12 3.38 5.20 17.83
C CYS A 12 2.45 5.54 19.00
N GLY A 13 2.58 4.87 20.16
CA GLY A 13 1.79 5.15 21.36
C GLY A 13 0.34 4.70 21.32
N ARG A 14 -0.12 4.08 20.22
CA ARG A 14 -1.51 3.59 20.11
C ARG A 14 -1.73 2.28 20.85
N THR A 15 -2.92 2.15 21.40
CA THR A 15 -3.41 0.91 22.03
C THR A 15 -3.78 -0.12 20.97
N ILE A 16 -3.26 -1.34 21.09
CA ILE A 16 -3.44 -2.45 20.16
C ILE A 16 -3.68 -3.75 20.92
N GLU A 17 -4.23 -4.78 20.27
CA GLU A 17 -4.37 -6.09 20.91
C GLU A 17 -2.99 -6.74 21.14
N GLY A 18 -2.82 -7.34 22.31
CA GLY A 18 -1.61 -7.98 22.79
C GLY A 18 -1.15 -9.16 21.92
N LYS A 19 -2.08 -9.78 21.18
CA LYS A 19 -1.82 -10.87 20.23
C LYS A 19 -1.12 -10.42 18.94
N PHE A 20 -1.13 -9.13 18.64
CA PHE A 20 -0.49 -8.64 17.42
C PHE A 20 1.03 -8.61 17.56
N LEU A 21 1.70 -9.33 16.66
CA LEU A 21 3.15 -9.35 16.48
C LEU A 21 3.69 -8.00 16.00
N TYR A 22 2.84 -7.15 15.43
CA TYR A 22 3.18 -5.81 14.95
C TYR A 22 2.09 -4.81 15.28
N CYS A 23 2.45 -3.53 15.32
CA CYS A 23 1.45 -2.48 15.37
C CYS A 23 0.71 -2.37 14.01
N PRO A 24 -0.61 -2.61 13.92
CA PRO A 24 -1.36 -2.46 12.69
C PRO A 24 -1.43 -1.01 12.17
N TRP A 25 -1.02 -0.03 12.97
CA TRP A 25 -1.06 1.38 12.60
C TRP A 25 0.25 1.92 12.03
N CYS A 26 1.39 1.41 12.50
CA CYS A 26 2.71 1.96 12.13
C CYS A 26 3.75 0.88 11.77
N GLY A 27 3.40 -0.40 11.85
CA GLY A 27 4.30 -1.50 11.52
C GLY A 27 5.34 -1.87 12.58
N TYR A 28 5.40 -1.15 13.72
CA TYR A 28 6.39 -1.42 14.77
C TYR A 28 6.34 -2.88 15.27
N SER A 29 7.47 -3.59 15.17
CA SER A 29 7.59 -5.00 15.59
C SER A 29 7.54 -5.17 17.10
N ARG A 30 6.85 -6.22 17.53
CA ARG A 30 6.71 -6.65 18.93
C ARG A 30 7.25 -8.06 19.16
N VAL A 31 7.87 -8.66 18.15
CA VAL A 31 8.48 -9.99 18.22
C VAL A 31 9.86 -9.87 18.87
N SER A 32 10.17 -10.76 19.82
CA SER A 32 11.52 -10.89 20.38
C SER A 32 12.46 -11.59 19.37
N VAL A 33 13.75 -11.31 19.49
CA VAL A 33 14.84 -11.52 18.51
C VAL A 33 14.95 -12.93 17.89
N ASP A 34 14.32 -13.98 18.45
CA ASP A 34 14.51 -15.36 17.98
C ASP A 34 13.80 -15.73 16.66
N ASP A 35 12.92 -14.88 16.11
CA ASP A 35 12.18 -15.16 14.86
C ASP A 35 12.45 -14.12 13.74
N GLU A 36 13.52 -13.32 13.86
CA GLU A 36 13.80 -12.18 12.95
C GLU A 36 13.94 -12.58 11.47
N GLU A 37 14.52 -13.74 11.17
CA GLU A 37 14.72 -14.21 9.79
C GLU A 37 13.41 -14.60 9.10
N THR A 38 12.55 -15.34 9.80
CA THR A 38 11.21 -15.68 9.30
C THR A 38 10.37 -14.42 9.12
N LEU A 39 10.51 -13.47 10.05
CA LEU A 39 9.88 -12.16 10.02
C LEU A 39 10.23 -11.37 8.75
N ASN A 40 11.53 -11.28 8.47
CA ASN A 40 12.06 -10.54 7.33
C ASN A 40 11.56 -11.13 6.02
N SER A 41 11.55 -12.46 5.87
CA SER A 41 11.03 -13.11 4.65
C SER A 41 9.54 -12.82 4.39
N MET A 42 8.73 -12.71 5.46
CA MET A 42 7.33 -12.32 5.33
C MET A 42 7.19 -10.85 4.90
N PHE A 43 8.00 -9.97 5.49
CA PHE A 43 8.02 -8.55 5.13
C PHE A 43 8.46 -8.31 3.70
N ASP A 44 9.52 -8.97 3.24
CA ASP A 44 10.00 -8.88 1.87
C ASP A 44 8.89 -9.24 0.88
N ARG A 45 8.16 -10.32 1.16
CA ARG A 45 7.01 -10.74 0.34
C ARG A 45 5.87 -9.72 0.37
N PHE A 46 5.59 -9.11 1.51
CA PHE A 46 4.57 -8.06 1.61
C PHE A 46 4.99 -6.79 0.87
N GLU A 47 6.27 -6.41 0.93
CA GLU A 47 6.81 -5.26 0.22
C GLU A 47 6.76 -5.48 -1.30
N GLU A 48 7.13 -6.67 -1.77
CA GLU A 48 7.05 -7.06 -3.18
C GLU A 48 5.60 -7.01 -3.70
N ASN A 49 4.64 -7.56 -2.96
CA ASN A 49 3.23 -7.49 -3.33
C ASN A 49 2.70 -6.05 -3.39
N GLN A 50 3.11 -5.19 -2.45
CA GLN A 50 2.76 -3.76 -2.49
C GLN A 50 3.40 -3.06 -3.70
N LYS A 51 4.67 -3.32 -4.00
CA LYS A 51 5.37 -2.76 -5.17
C LYS A 51 4.67 -3.15 -6.47
N ASN A 52 4.32 -4.43 -6.62
CA ASN A 52 3.63 -4.93 -7.81
C ASN A 52 2.25 -4.28 -7.98
N THR A 53 1.49 -4.15 -6.89
CA THR A 53 0.18 -3.47 -6.92
C THR A 53 0.33 -2.00 -7.33
N ARG A 54 1.27 -1.27 -6.72
CA ARG A 54 1.53 0.14 -7.06
C ARG A 54 1.98 0.30 -8.51
N MET A 55 2.86 -0.57 -8.99
CA MET A 55 3.35 -0.53 -10.36
C MET A 55 2.22 -0.74 -11.36
N LYS A 56 1.33 -1.70 -11.08
CA LYS A 56 0.14 -1.95 -11.90
C LYS A 56 -0.76 -0.72 -11.96
N HIS A 57 -1.04 -0.08 -10.83
CA HIS A 57 -1.85 1.13 -10.78
C HIS A 57 -1.21 2.29 -11.56
N ILE A 58 0.12 2.45 -11.49
CA ILE A 58 0.83 3.48 -12.27
C ILE A 58 0.66 3.21 -13.77
N TYR A 59 0.86 1.97 -14.19
CA TYR A 59 0.69 1.58 -15.59
C TYR A 59 -0.74 1.81 -16.10
N GLU A 60 -1.75 1.52 -15.28
CA GLU A 60 -3.15 1.79 -15.60
C GLU A 60 -3.41 3.30 -15.75
N MET A 61 -2.88 4.14 -14.86
CA MET A 61 -2.99 5.60 -14.97
C MET A 61 -2.28 6.15 -16.22
N GLU A 62 -1.09 5.63 -16.55
CA GLU A 62 -0.36 6.01 -17.77
C GLU A 62 -1.19 5.71 -19.02
N HIS A 63 -1.78 4.52 -19.10
CA HIS A 63 -2.67 4.15 -20.21
C HIS A 63 -3.90 5.07 -20.29
N GLU A 64 -4.53 5.41 -19.16
CA GLU A 64 -5.69 6.31 -19.15
C GLU A 64 -5.32 7.72 -19.66
N LEU A 65 -4.13 8.21 -19.31
CA LEU A 65 -3.63 9.50 -19.81
C LEU A 65 -3.42 9.49 -21.32
N ASP A 66 -2.84 8.43 -21.87
CA ASP A 66 -2.61 8.28 -23.32
C ASP A 66 -3.94 8.29 -24.10
N GLU A 67 -4.96 7.57 -23.61
CA GLU A 67 -6.27 7.56 -24.26
C GLU A 67 -6.97 8.93 -24.17
N LEU A 68 -6.88 9.62 -23.02
CA LEU A 68 -7.42 10.98 -22.88
C LEU A 68 -6.71 11.98 -23.81
N GLU A 69 -5.39 11.88 -23.98
CA GLU A 69 -4.64 12.72 -24.91
C GLU A 69 -5.10 12.53 -26.36
N LYS A 70 -5.36 11.28 -26.74
CA LYS A 70 -5.88 10.93 -28.06
C LYS A 70 -7.30 11.48 -28.27
N GLU A 71 -8.18 11.34 -27.29
CA GLU A 71 -9.53 11.92 -27.34
C GLU A 71 -9.49 13.44 -27.49
N LEU A 72 -8.64 14.12 -26.72
CA LEU A 72 -8.42 15.56 -26.81
C LEU A 72 -7.93 15.97 -28.21
N SER A 73 -7.00 15.22 -28.79
CA SER A 73 -6.49 15.48 -30.13
C SER A 73 -7.58 15.39 -31.20
N VAL A 74 -8.46 14.38 -31.09
CA VAL A 74 -9.62 14.24 -31.99
C VAL A 74 -10.58 15.42 -31.83
N LEU A 75 -10.87 15.83 -30.60
CA LEU A 75 -11.74 16.97 -30.33
C LEU A 75 -11.19 18.28 -30.91
N VAL A 76 -9.88 18.54 -30.74
CA VAL A 76 -9.22 19.73 -31.30
C VAL A 76 -9.32 19.74 -32.83
N LEU A 77 -8.97 18.63 -33.49
CA LEU A 77 -9.08 18.50 -34.94
C LEU A 77 -10.52 18.74 -35.41
N SER A 78 -11.51 18.17 -34.71
CA SER A 78 -12.90 18.38 -35.04
C SER A 78 -13.32 19.85 -34.90
N ALA A 79 -12.88 20.55 -33.86
CA ALA A 79 -13.19 21.95 -33.65
C ALA A 79 -12.54 22.88 -34.69
N GLU A 80 -11.32 22.55 -35.14
CA GLU A 80 -10.61 23.28 -36.20
C GLU A 80 -11.28 23.11 -37.57
N MET A 81 -11.83 21.94 -37.87
CA MET A 81 -12.54 21.67 -39.13
C MET A 81 -13.89 22.40 -39.27
N HIS A 82 -14.45 22.92 -38.17
CA HIS A 82 -15.72 23.67 -38.17
C HIS A 82 -15.52 25.20 -38.16
N LYS A 83 -14.28 25.68 -38.32
CA LYS A 83 -13.96 27.09 -38.64
C LYS A 83 -13.82 27.29 -40.15
#